data_AF-A0A5F2BS50-F1
#
_entry.id   AF-A0A5F2BS50-F1
#
_cell.length_a   1.000
_cell.length_b   1.000
_cell.length_c   1.000
_cell.angle_alpha   90.00
_cell.angle_beta   90.00
_cell.angle_gamma   90.00
#
_symmetry.space_group_name_H-M   'P 1'
#
loop_
_entity.id
_entity.type
_entity.pdbx_description
1 polymer ?
#
loop_
_entity_poly.entity_id
_entity_poly.type
_entity_poly.pdbx_seq_one_letter_code
_entity_poly.pdbx_strand_id
1 'polypeptide(L)'
;AINHLDEIKNPDLRERPEFKRLLSDTYRSWILTEYDLQNLPQCIPILELYIEIDENEKEYPAHKYLASCYAFEENMIKKYGGASEDQMFKYRYKKNVHLLRATELKYGKDSPEYKHIVNLVNKDEVISVRP
;
A
#
# COMPACT_ATOMS: atom_id res chain seq x y z
N ALA A 1 -2.79 18.78 12.65
CA ALA A 1 -2.57 19.09 11.22
C ALA A 1 -3.79 18.73 10.38
N ILE A 2 -4.14 17.44 10.26
CA ILE A 2 -5.28 16.96 9.43
C ILE A 2 -6.61 17.68 9.75
N ASN A 3 -6.97 17.84 11.03
CA ASN A 3 -8.22 18.52 11.42
C ASN A 3 -8.38 19.91 10.76
N HIS A 4 -7.30 20.70 10.64
CA HIS A 4 -7.35 22.01 10.00
C HIS A 4 -7.34 21.94 8.47
N LEU A 5 -6.74 20.91 7.88
CA LEU A 5 -6.82 20.65 6.44
C LEU A 5 -8.23 20.23 6.03
N ASP A 6 -8.94 19.51 6.90
CA ASP A 6 -10.33 19.13 6.68
C ASP A 6 -11.31 20.32 6.79
N GLU A 7 -10.95 21.37 7.53
CA GLU A 7 -11.71 22.63 7.60
C GLU A 7 -11.66 23.41 6.28
N ILE A 8 -10.66 23.19 5.42
CA ILE A 8 -10.59 23.77 4.07
C ILE A 8 -11.58 23.04 3.16
N LYS A 9 -12.82 23.56 3.10
CA LYS A 9 -13.91 23.01 2.29
C LYS A 9 -13.91 23.47 0.83
N ASN A 10 -13.25 24.58 0.51
CA ASN A 10 -13.21 25.11 -0.85
C ASN A 10 -12.40 24.16 -1.76
N PRO A 11 -13.01 23.55 -2.81
CA PRO A 11 -12.32 22.61 -3.68
C PRO A 11 -11.14 23.24 -4.42
N ASP A 12 -11.24 24.50 -4.84
CA ASP A 12 -10.17 25.21 -5.55
C ASP A 12 -8.93 25.39 -4.67
N LEU A 13 -9.11 25.48 -3.34
CA LEU A 13 -8.00 25.53 -2.38
C LEU A 13 -7.40 24.14 -2.12
N ARG A 14 -8.22 23.09 -2.19
CA ARG A 14 -7.77 21.69 -2.00
C ARG A 14 -7.00 21.16 -3.20
N GLU A 15 -7.32 21.64 -4.40
CA GLU A 15 -6.60 21.30 -5.63
C GLU A 15 -5.24 21.97 -5.74
N ARG A 16 -4.92 22.93 -4.85
CA ARG A 16 -3.65 23.64 -4.89
C ARG A 16 -2.46 22.72 -4.56
N PRO A 17 -1.32 22.86 -5.28
CA PRO A 17 -0.12 22.08 -5.00
C PRO A 17 0.36 22.19 -3.55
N GLU A 18 0.21 23.36 -2.91
CA GLU A 18 0.62 23.59 -1.53
C GLU A 18 -0.21 22.76 -0.54
N PHE A 19 -1.52 22.63 -0.78
CA PHE A 19 -2.41 21.82 0.04
C PHE A 19 -2.04 20.34 -0.05
N LYS A 20 -1.92 19.84 -1.29
CA LYS A 20 -1.61 18.42 -1.56
C LYS A 20 -0.23 18.02 -1.07
N ARG A 21 0.76 18.92 -1.19
CA ARG A 21 2.10 18.72 -0.64
C ARG A 21 2.06 18.57 0.89
N LEU A 22 1.42 19.50 1.59
CA LEU A 22 1.34 19.45 3.05
C LEU A 22 0.56 18.21 3.54
N LEU A 23 -0.52 17.85 2.82
CA LEU A 23 -1.29 16.64 3.13
C LEU A 23 -0.44 15.38 2.95
N SER A 24 0.29 15.28 1.84
CA SER A 24 1.23 14.17 1.57
C SER A 24 2.31 14.07 2.63
N ASP A 25 2.95 15.18 3.00
CA ASP A 25 4.00 15.21 4.02
C ASP A 25 3.47 14.80 5.41
N THR A 26 2.23 15.19 5.73
CA THR A 26 1.56 14.82 6.98
C THR A 26 1.28 13.31 7.02
N TYR A 27 0.68 12.75 5.96
CA TYR A 27 0.43 11.32 5.87
C TYR A 27 1.73 10.50 5.88
N ARG A 28 2.75 10.92 5.12
CA ARG A 28 4.06 10.24 5.09
C ARG A 28 4.68 10.16 6.48
N SER A 29 4.66 11.26 7.24
CA SER A 29 5.20 11.30 8.61
C SER A 29 4.44 10.37 9.55
N TRP A 30 3.11 10.32 9.42
CA TRP A 30 2.28 9.40 10.20
C TRP A 30 2.59 7.94 9.85
N ILE A 31 2.61 7.60 8.57
CA ILE A 31 2.93 6.25 8.08
C ILE A 31 4.28 5.78 8.65
N LEU A 32 5.33 6.60 8.53
CA LEU A 32 6.66 6.23 9.02
C LEU A 32 6.66 5.99 10.54
N THR A 33 5.96 6.83 11.30
CA THR A 33 5.85 6.70 12.75
C THR A 33 5.18 5.39 13.16
N GLU A 34 4.04 5.04 12.54
CA GLU A 34 3.32 3.79 12.84
C GLU A 34 4.12 2.56 12.38
N TYR A 35 4.77 2.67 11.22
CA TYR A 35 5.56 1.59 10.65
C TYR A 35 6.78 1.25 11.53
N ASP A 36 7.47 2.27 12.05
CA ASP A 36 8.61 2.11 12.96
C ASP A 36 8.19 1.43 14.28
N LEU A 37 6.97 1.68 14.75
CA LEU A 37 6.38 1.04 15.92
C LEU A 37 5.79 -0.36 15.64
N GLN A 38 5.94 -0.89 14.42
CA GLN A 38 5.35 -2.15 13.97
C GLN A 38 3.81 -2.18 13.95
N ASN A 39 3.17 -1.00 13.92
CA ASN A 39 1.72 -0.85 13.74
C ASN A 39 1.36 -0.92 12.24
N LEU A 40 1.76 -2.02 11.58
CA LEU A 40 1.59 -2.22 10.14
C LEU A 40 0.12 -2.18 9.67
N PRO A 41 -0.85 -2.78 10.38
CA PRO A 41 -2.27 -2.68 10.04
C PRO A 41 -2.79 -1.24 9.95
N GLN A 42 -2.35 -0.38 10.88
CA GLN A 42 -2.76 1.01 11.00
C GLN A 42 -2.20 1.88 9.86
N CYS A 43 -1.09 1.46 9.25
CA CYS A 43 -0.52 2.14 8.10
C CYS A 43 -1.38 2.00 6.83
N ILE A 44 -2.12 0.89 6.67
CA ILE A 44 -2.87 0.56 5.45
C ILE A 44 -3.83 1.69 5.02
N PRO A 45 -4.79 2.14 5.84
CA PRO A 45 -5.72 3.18 5.42
C PRO A 45 -5.04 4.51 5.11
N ILE A 46 -3.95 4.84 5.81
CA ILE A 46 -3.22 6.10 5.58
C ILE A 46 -2.42 6.03 4.28
N LEU A 47 -1.80 4.89 4.00
CA LEU A 47 -1.11 4.64 2.73
C LEU A 47 -2.08 4.64 1.54
N GLU A 48 -3.28 4.07 1.68
CA GLU A 48 -4.32 4.11 0.64
C GLU A 48 -4.74 5.56 0.33
N LEU A 49 -4.95 6.39 1.36
CA LEU A 49 -5.21 7.83 1.17
C LEU A 49 -4.01 8.58 0.57
N TYR A 50 -2.78 8.21 0.95
CA TYR A 50 -1.57 8.86 0.46
C TYR A 50 -1.37 8.69 -1.04
N ILE A 51 -1.57 7.47 -1.57
CA ILE A 51 -1.37 7.19 -3.00
C ILE A 51 -2.45 7.81 -3.89
N GLU A 52 -3.60 8.20 -3.33
CA GLU A 52 -4.65 8.93 -4.06
C GLU A 52 -4.28 10.40 -4.34
N ILE A 53 -3.23 10.93 -3.72
CA ILE A 53 -2.82 12.33 -3.89
C ILE A 53 -1.85 12.46 -5.07
N ASP A 54 -2.30 13.13 -6.14
CA ASP A 54 -1.54 13.45 -7.35
C ASP A 54 -0.68 12.28 -7.87
N GLU A 55 0.64 12.42 -7.82
CA GLU A 55 1.59 11.44 -8.36
C GLU A 55 2.19 10.52 -7.29
N ASN A 56 1.67 10.55 -6.06
CA ASN A 56 2.20 9.73 -4.96
C ASN A 56 2.08 8.23 -5.26
N GLU A 57 1.13 7.80 -6.09
CA GLU A 57 1.05 6.42 -6.60
C GLU A 57 2.32 6.00 -7.36
N LYS A 58 3.04 6.95 -7.98
CA LYS A 58 4.30 6.65 -8.69
C LYS A 58 5.49 6.50 -7.74
N GLU A 59 5.29 6.69 -6.44
CA GLU A 59 6.35 6.54 -5.44
C GLU A 59 6.56 5.06 -5.07
N TYR A 60 7.71 4.52 -5.49
CA TYR A 60 8.14 3.17 -5.09
C TYR A 60 7.97 2.86 -3.59
N PRO A 61 8.37 3.74 -2.64
CA PRO A 61 8.25 3.46 -1.22
C PRO A 61 6.81 3.22 -0.75
N ALA A 62 5.82 3.95 -1.28
CA ALA A 62 4.43 3.81 -0.86
C ALA A 62 3.90 2.39 -1.13
N HIS A 63 4.13 1.90 -2.35
CA HIS A 63 3.75 0.54 -2.72
C HIS A 63 4.57 -0.54 -1.98
N LYS A 64 5.86 -0.28 -1.71
CA LYS A 64 6.68 -1.18 -0.90
C LYS A 64 6.08 -1.34 0.51
N TYR A 65 5.70 -0.24 1.16
CA TYR A 65 5.11 -0.29 2.50
C TYR A 65 3.73 -0.96 2.49
N LEU A 66 2.86 -0.63 1.53
CA LEU A 66 1.56 -1.30 1.38
C LEU A 66 1.69 -2.81 1.20
N ALA A 67 2.60 -3.25 0.34
CA ALA A 67 2.86 -4.68 0.15
C ALA A 67 3.29 -5.36 1.47
N SER A 68 4.14 -4.70 2.26
CA SER A 68 4.57 -5.22 3.56
C SER A 68 3.43 -5.27 4.58
N CYS A 69 2.60 -4.24 4.65
CA CYS A 69 1.45 -4.20 5.55
C CYS A 69 0.42 -5.30 5.21
N TYR A 70 0.11 -5.51 3.94
CA TYR A 70 -0.77 -6.61 3.53
C TYR A 70 -0.15 -7.99 3.72
N ALA A 71 1.17 -8.13 3.56
CA ALA A 71 1.86 -9.38 3.90
C ALA A 71 1.77 -9.69 5.40
N PHE A 72 1.87 -8.67 6.26
CA PHE A 72 1.69 -8.83 7.69
C PHE A 72 0.28 -9.32 8.02
N GLU A 73 -0.76 -8.69 7.47
CA GLU A 73 -2.15 -9.12 7.61
C GLU A 73 -2.37 -10.57 7.14
N GLU A 74 -1.87 -10.93 5.95
CA GLU A 74 -1.95 -12.32 5.44
C GLU A 74 -1.33 -13.32 6.44
N ASN A 75 -0.17 -12.99 7.00
CA ASN A 75 0.54 -13.84 7.96
C ASN A 75 -0.16 -13.92 9.32
N MET A 76 -0.79 -12.84 9.77
CA MET A 76 -1.57 -12.82 11.01
C MET A 76 -2.77 -13.75 10.91
N ILE A 77 -3.48 -13.75 9.78
CA ILE A 77 -4.58 -14.70 9.54
C ILE A 77 -4.07 -16.14 9.55
N LYS A 78 -3.00 -16.42 8.80
CA LYS A 78 -2.40 -17.77 8.74
C LYS A 78 -1.98 -18.30 10.12
N LYS A 79 -1.42 -17.43 10.97
CA LYS A 79 -0.86 -17.82 12.25
C LYS A 79 -1.92 -18.02 13.33
N TYR A 80 -2.92 -17.15 13.38
CA TYR A 80 -3.88 -17.10 14.49
C TYR A 80 -5.27 -17.62 14.11
N GLY A 81 -5.53 -17.91 12.83
CA GLY A 81 -6.82 -18.45 12.38
C GLY A 81 -8.01 -17.52 12.64
N GLY A 82 -7.76 -16.23 12.86
CA GLY A 82 -8.78 -15.26 13.31
C GLY A 82 -9.70 -14.73 12.22
N ALA A 83 -9.59 -15.24 10.99
CA ALA A 83 -10.29 -14.72 9.82
C ALA A 83 -10.53 -15.82 8.77
N SER A 84 -11.47 -15.57 7.85
CA SER A 84 -11.78 -16.50 6.77
C SER A 84 -10.66 -16.59 5.74
N GLU A 85 -10.65 -17.70 4.99
CA GLU A 85 -9.75 -17.87 3.84
C GLU A 85 -9.95 -16.76 2.80
N ASP A 86 -11.19 -16.28 2.61
CA ASP A 86 -11.48 -15.14 1.73
C ASP A 86 -10.72 -13.87 2.13
N GLN A 87 -10.62 -13.58 3.44
CA GLN A 87 -9.86 -12.43 3.93
C GLN A 87 -8.35 -12.63 3.72
N MET A 88 -7.84 -13.84 3.93
CA MET A 88 -6.45 -14.19 3.61
C MET A 88 -6.15 -13.97 2.12
N PHE A 89 -7.03 -14.44 1.23
CA PHE A 89 -6.87 -14.28 -0.22
C PHE A 89 -6.96 -12.81 -0.63
N LYS A 90 -7.86 -12.03 -0.02
CA LYS A 90 -7.93 -10.58 -0.24
C LYS A 90 -6.61 -9.89 0.10
N TYR A 91 -6.01 -10.18 1.25
CA TYR A 91 -4.73 -9.59 1.63
C TYR A 91 -3.57 -10.08 0.78
N ARG A 92 -3.54 -11.36 0.41
CA ARG A 92 -2.56 -11.88 -0.56
C ARG A 92 -2.63 -11.15 -1.90
N TYR A 93 -3.83 -10.96 -2.43
CA TYR A 93 -4.04 -10.23 -3.68
C TYR A 93 -3.53 -8.79 -3.58
N LYS A 94 -3.95 -8.05 -2.54
CA LYS A 94 -3.50 -6.65 -2.34
C LYS A 94 -1.98 -6.55 -2.15
N LYS A 95 -1.38 -7.48 -1.40
CA LYS A 95 0.09 -7.63 -1.29
C LYS A 95 0.73 -7.77 -2.67
N ASN A 96 0.22 -8.68 -3.50
CA ASN A 96 0.78 -8.95 -4.82
C ASN A 96 0.64 -7.77 -5.79
N VAL A 97 -0.50 -7.07 -5.78
CA VAL A 97 -0.72 -5.85 -6.57
C VAL A 97 0.36 -4.80 -6.27
N HIS A 98 0.55 -4.49 -4.98
CA HIS A 98 1.53 -3.46 -4.61
C HIS A 98 2.98 -3.94 -4.73
N LEU A 99 3.26 -5.23 -4.55
CA LEU A 99 4.58 -5.80 -4.78
C LEU A 99 4.99 -5.69 -6.25
N LEU A 100 4.08 -6.02 -7.19
CA LEU A 100 4.30 -5.84 -8.62
C LEU A 100 4.52 -4.37 -8.97
N ARG A 101 3.65 -3.48 -8.46
CA ARG A 101 3.75 -2.05 -8.73
C ARG A 101 5.06 -1.44 -8.22
N ALA A 102 5.47 -1.78 -6.99
CA ALA A 102 6.74 -1.35 -6.44
C ALA A 102 7.92 -1.85 -7.29
N THR A 103 7.87 -3.11 -7.73
CA THR A 103 8.95 -3.69 -8.56
C THR A 103 9.02 -3.01 -9.93
N GLU A 104 7.87 -2.73 -10.54
CA GLU A 104 7.77 -1.97 -11.79
C GLU A 104 8.37 -0.57 -11.67
N LEU A 105 7.98 0.19 -10.63
CA LEU A 105 8.43 1.57 -10.44
C LEU A 105 9.95 1.66 -10.22
N LYS A 106 10.54 0.66 -9.55
CA LYS A 106 11.97 0.67 -9.23
C LYS A 106 12.86 0.13 -10.34
N TYR A 107 12.44 -0.94 -11.02
CA TYR A 107 13.29 -1.67 -11.95
C TYR A 107 12.79 -1.64 -13.41
N GLY A 108 11.52 -1.31 -13.64
CA GLY A 108 10.88 -1.33 -14.96
C GLY A 108 10.32 -2.70 -15.35
N LYS A 109 9.34 -2.73 -16.28
CA LYS A 109 8.64 -3.97 -16.68
C LYS A 109 9.53 -5.01 -17.37
N ASP A 110 10.56 -4.57 -18.06
CA ASP A 110 11.42 -5.47 -18.83
C ASP A 110 12.56 -6.08 -17.99
N SER A 111 12.67 -5.67 -16.73
CA SER A 111 13.75 -6.07 -15.84
C SER A 111 13.64 -7.55 -15.40
N PRO A 112 14.77 -8.20 -15.10
CA PRO A 112 14.77 -9.54 -14.50
C PRO A 112 13.99 -9.60 -13.18
N GLU A 113 14.09 -8.57 -12.35
CA GLU A 113 13.39 -8.45 -11.07
C GLU A 113 11.87 -8.46 -11.27
N TYR A 114 11.36 -7.64 -12.18
CA TYR A 114 9.93 -7.60 -12.47
C TYR A 114 9.42 -8.95 -12.97
N LYS A 115 10.12 -9.56 -13.94
CA LYS A 115 9.78 -10.90 -14.46
C LYS A 115 9.80 -11.97 -13.36
N HIS A 116 10.75 -11.90 -12.43
CA HIS A 116 10.82 -12.81 -11.29
C HIS A 116 9.59 -12.66 -10.37
N ILE A 117 9.22 -11.43 -10.02
CA ILE A 117 8.05 -11.17 -9.17
C ILE A 117 6.75 -11.60 -9.86
N VAL A 118 6.58 -11.34 -11.16
CA VAL A 118 5.43 -11.86 -11.93
C VAL A 118 5.30 -13.38 -11.82
N ASN A 119 6.42 -14.10 -11.94
CA ASN A 119 6.41 -15.56 -11.81
C ASN A 119 6.04 -16.03 -10.39
N LEU A 120 6.42 -15.29 -9.35
CA LEU A 120 6.02 -15.59 -7.97
C LEU A 120 4.53 -15.33 -7.75
N VAL A 121 4.02 -14.18 -8.20
CA VAL A 121 2.60 -13.82 -8.08
C VAL A 121 1.72 -14.83 -8.82
N ASN A 122 2.09 -15.21 -10.04
CA ASN A 122 1.35 -16.22 -10.80
C ASN A 122 1.26 -17.57 -10.07
N LYS A 123 2.31 -17.99 -9.36
CA LYS A 123 2.27 -19.20 -8.53
C LYS A 123 1.33 -19.05 -7.35
N ASP A 124 1.40 -17.91 -6.65
CA ASP A 124 0.54 -17.60 -5.52
C ASP A 124 -0.95 -17.60 -5.92
N GLU A 125 -1.28 -17.05 -7.09
CA GLU A 125 -2.64 -17.00 -7.63
C GLU A 125 -3.15 -18.38 -8.09
N VAL A 126 -2.31 -19.16 -8.78
CA VAL A 126 -2.67 -20.54 -9.18
C VAL A 126 -2.93 -21.42 -7.97
N ILE A 127 -2.20 -21.23 -6.86
CA ILE A 127 -2.43 -21.95 -5.61
C ILE A 127 -3.77 -21.55 -4.99
N SER A 128 -4.17 -20.27 -5.04
CA SER A 128 -5.45 -19.82 -4.48
C SER A 128 -6.69 -20.29 -5.25
N VAL A 129 -6.55 -20.76 -6.49
CA VAL A 129 -7.68 -21.22 -7.35
C VAL A 129 -7.86 -22.74 -7.30
N ARG A 130 -6.92 -23.49 -6.71
CA ARG A 130 -7.06 -24.95 -6.57
C ARG A 130 -7.84 -25.27 -5.30
N PRO A 131 -9.01 -25.96 -5.40
CA PRO A 131 -9.85 -26.32 -4.28
C PRO A 131 -9.22 -27.39 -3.37
#